data_AF-A0A150QAR9-F1
#
_entry.id   AF-A0A150QAR9-F1
#
_cell.length_a   1.000
_cell.length_b   1.000
_cell.length_c   1.000
_cell.angle_alpha   90.00
_cell.angle_beta   90.00
_cell.angle_gamma   90.00
#
_symmetry.space_group_name_H-M   'P 1'
#
loop_
_entity.id
_entity.type
_entity.pdbx_description
1 polymer ?
#
loop_
_entity_poly.entity_id
_entity_poly.type
_entity_poly.pdbx_seq_one_letter_code
_entity_poly.pdbx_strand_id
1 'polypeptide(L)'
;MKPDLPRESRTIRRTCHGHKESDALNNAFYLLSEMTSACRLSTLVRRPTRSEVLQAADDYIAYFPLEQPQERARELREAVLTWREGEEIPQAVYEATRQFVLSLGVREPTGGWENDDGYQARAIDRDTDDAEPPEAAAAGVPGSYSDASKRAARLAQAVAGAVNLAGVLASPRSWAKATSWPSREHLVEHVDQLLSAFGTELDQQNFAAPARRLRALLSAWEPGPEVPADVSEAARDLLAALGIEEPPGGWDALEGPPEGPSNDSG
;
A
#
# COMPACT_ATOMS: atom_id res chain seq x y z
N MET A 1 33.59 44.82 -43.34
CA MET A 1 32.28 44.64 -42.69
C MET A 1 31.85 43.20 -42.90
N LYS A 2 31.89 42.37 -41.85
CA LYS A 2 31.33 41.01 -41.85
C LYS A 2 30.03 41.05 -41.03
N PRO A 3 28.93 40.42 -41.47
CA PRO A 3 27.72 40.40 -40.68
C PRO A 3 27.87 39.44 -39.49
N ASP A 4 27.44 39.90 -38.32
CA ASP A 4 27.31 39.12 -37.09
C ASP A 4 26.31 37.97 -37.32
N LEU A 5 26.76 36.74 -37.09
CA LEU A 5 25.89 35.58 -37.00
C LEU A 5 25.23 35.55 -35.61
N PRO A 6 23.94 35.20 -35.51
CA PRO A 6 23.24 35.13 -34.24
C PRO A 6 23.81 33.99 -33.39
N ARG A 7 24.08 34.29 -32.11
CA ARG A 7 24.50 33.31 -31.11
C ARG A 7 23.49 32.16 -31.03
N GLU A 8 23.95 30.94 -31.26
CA GLU A 8 23.18 29.73 -31.01
C GLU A 8 22.68 29.69 -29.55
N SER A 9 21.39 29.44 -29.39
CA SER A 9 20.74 29.21 -28.10
C SER A 9 21.37 27.97 -27.47
N ARG A 10 22.13 28.15 -26.38
CA ARG A 10 22.55 27.06 -25.51
C ARG A 10 21.31 26.39 -24.94
N THR A 11 20.90 25.28 -25.54
CA THR A 11 19.96 24.33 -24.94
C THR A 11 20.58 23.83 -23.64
N ILE A 12 20.08 24.33 -22.52
CA ILE A 12 20.34 23.75 -21.20
C ILE A 12 19.70 22.36 -21.24
N ARG A 13 20.53 21.32 -21.42
CA ARG A 13 20.12 19.94 -21.15
C ARG A 13 19.81 19.85 -19.65
N ARG A 14 18.54 19.94 -19.29
CA ARG A 14 18.04 19.42 -18.02
C ARG A 14 18.28 17.91 -18.05
N THR A 15 19.35 17.46 -17.40
CA THR A 15 19.56 16.05 -17.11
C THR A 15 18.39 15.55 -16.27
N CYS A 16 17.79 14.44 -16.69
CA CYS A 16 16.74 13.71 -15.98
C CYS A 16 17.26 13.20 -14.63
N HIS A 17 17.33 14.07 -13.62
CA HIS A 17 17.67 13.71 -12.23
C HIS A 17 16.44 13.46 -11.35
N GLY A 18 15.28 14.05 -11.69
CA GLY A 18 14.10 14.03 -10.82
C GLY A 18 13.53 12.65 -10.48
N HIS A 19 13.59 11.66 -11.38
CA HIS A 19 13.02 10.33 -11.09
C HIS A 19 13.80 9.55 -10.02
N LYS A 20 15.13 9.66 -10.00
CA LYS A 20 15.95 8.97 -8.99
C LYS A 20 15.82 9.62 -7.61
N GLU A 21 15.62 10.93 -7.59
CA GLU A 21 15.43 11.72 -6.36
C GLU A 21 14.07 11.40 -5.72
N SER A 22 12.99 11.38 -6.51
CA SER A 22 11.66 10.99 -6.03
C SER A 22 11.61 9.53 -5.57
N ASP A 23 12.25 8.60 -6.31
CA ASP A 23 12.33 7.20 -5.89
C ASP A 23 13.10 7.02 -4.58
N ALA A 24 14.21 7.76 -4.40
CA ALA A 24 14.99 7.73 -3.16
C ALA A 24 14.18 8.26 -1.97
N LEU A 25 13.48 9.38 -2.14
CA LEU A 25 12.61 9.95 -1.11
C LEU A 25 11.43 9.04 -0.74
N ASN A 26 10.80 8.40 -1.73
CA ASN A 26 9.70 7.47 -1.48
C ASN A 26 10.19 6.21 -0.76
N ASN A 27 11.32 5.64 -1.18
CA ASN A 27 11.90 4.48 -0.50
C ASN A 27 12.29 4.81 0.94
N ALA A 28 12.87 5.98 1.16
CA ALA A 28 13.21 6.47 2.48
C ALA A 28 11.95 6.69 3.33
N PHE A 29 10.87 7.24 2.76
CA PHE A 29 9.59 7.43 3.45
C PHE A 29 9.04 6.10 3.98
N TYR A 30 8.89 5.12 3.09
CA TYR A 30 8.30 3.83 3.44
C TYR A 30 9.15 3.09 4.48
N LEU A 31 10.47 3.09 4.33
CA LEU A 31 11.37 2.48 5.30
C LEU A 31 11.22 3.11 6.70
N LEU A 32 11.19 4.44 6.78
CA LEU A 32 11.11 5.16 8.05
C LEU A 32 9.70 5.07 8.65
N SER A 33 8.65 5.08 7.84
CA SER A 33 7.28 4.84 8.32
C SER A 33 7.05 3.40 8.77
N GLU A 34 7.74 2.41 8.21
CA GLU A 34 7.71 1.04 8.72
C GLU A 34 8.39 0.93 10.09
N MET A 35 9.47 1.68 10.31
CA MET A 35 10.19 1.71 11.58
C MET A 35 9.39 2.34 12.72
N THR A 36 8.43 3.23 12.44
CA THR A 36 7.61 3.87 13.47
C THR A 36 6.48 3.00 13.99
N SER A 37 6.28 1.78 13.49
CA SER A 37 5.31 0.84 14.08
C SER A 37 6.03 -0.25 14.88
N ALA A 38 5.84 -0.25 16.20
CA ALA A 38 6.47 -1.22 17.09
C ALA A 38 6.00 -2.66 16.82
N CYS A 39 4.73 -2.85 16.44
CA CYS A 39 4.19 -4.14 16.01
C CYS A 39 4.72 -4.57 14.65
N ARG A 40 4.99 -3.64 13.71
CA ARG A 40 5.69 -3.99 12.45
C ARG A 40 7.11 -4.48 12.73
N LEU A 41 7.90 -3.87 13.61
CA LEU A 41 9.26 -4.35 13.90
C LEU A 41 9.34 -5.79 14.47
N SER A 42 8.30 -6.26 15.16
CA SER A 42 8.22 -7.64 15.68
C SER A 42 7.62 -8.64 14.68
N THR A 43 6.79 -8.17 13.73
CA THR A 43 6.11 -8.99 12.72
C THR A 43 6.71 -8.89 11.31
N LEU A 44 7.63 -7.96 11.09
CA LEU A 44 8.33 -7.77 9.82
C LEU A 44 9.11 -9.03 9.49
N VAL A 45 8.87 -9.54 8.28
CA VAL A 45 9.64 -10.63 7.67
C VAL A 45 11.14 -10.28 7.61
N ARG A 46 11.47 -8.98 7.62
CA ARG A 46 12.84 -8.47 7.66
C ARG A 46 12.92 -7.14 8.43
N ARG A 47 13.81 -7.09 9.43
CA ARG A 47 14.16 -5.84 10.13
C ARG A 47 15.08 -4.98 9.25
N PRO A 48 14.86 -3.66 9.17
CA PRO A 48 15.74 -2.76 8.43
C PRO A 48 17.13 -2.75 9.06
N THR A 49 18.18 -2.63 8.24
CA THR A 49 19.56 -2.55 8.73
C THR A 49 19.96 -1.10 9.01
N ARG A 50 20.96 -0.91 9.86
CA ARG A 50 21.54 0.42 10.13
C ARG A 50 21.92 1.17 8.85
N SER A 51 22.51 0.49 7.87
CA SER A 51 22.90 1.10 6.60
C SER A 51 21.70 1.57 5.78
N GLU A 52 20.59 0.83 5.81
CA GLU A 52 19.36 1.21 5.09
C GLU A 52 18.76 2.49 5.68
N VAL A 53 18.73 2.59 7.02
CA VAL A 53 18.20 3.77 7.72
C VAL A 53 19.11 4.99 7.51
N LEU A 54 20.43 4.82 7.54
CA LEU A 54 21.37 5.90 7.22
C LEU A 54 21.19 6.40 5.78
N GLN A 55 21.07 5.49 4.81
CA GLN A 55 20.86 5.86 3.43
C GLN A 55 19.56 6.65 3.25
N ALA A 56 18.47 6.19 3.89
CA ALA A 56 17.19 6.90 3.86
C ALA A 56 17.29 8.32 4.45
N ALA A 57 17.97 8.49 5.58
CA ALA A 57 18.17 9.82 6.17
C ALA A 57 19.04 10.72 5.28
N ASP A 58 20.12 10.18 4.70
CA ASP A 58 21.00 10.91 3.79
C ASP A 58 20.25 11.35 2.50
N ASP A 59 19.40 10.48 1.94
CA ASP A 59 18.56 10.79 0.78
C ASP A 59 17.58 11.93 1.09
N TYR A 60 16.95 11.92 2.27
CA TYR A 60 16.09 13.03 2.71
C TYR A 60 16.84 14.34 2.90
N ILE A 61 18.04 14.30 3.50
CA ILE A 61 18.87 15.49 3.68
C ILE A 61 19.30 16.07 2.33
N ALA A 62 19.62 15.20 1.36
CA ALA A 62 20.11 15.60 0.05
C ALA A 62 19.01 16.16 -0.86
N TYR A 63 17.82 15.58 -0.83
CA TYR A 63 16.80 15.82 -1.86
C TYR A 63 15.55 16.54 -1.37
N PHE A 64 15.26 16.54 -0.07
CA PHE A 64 14.03 17.14 0.43
C PHE A 64 14.17 18.66 0.63
N PRO A 65 13.29 19.51 0.08
CA PRO A 65 13.53 20.96 0.04
C PRO A 65 13.16 21.71 1.33
N LEU A 66 12.44 21.09 2.28
CA LEU A 66 11.96 21.77 3.49
C LEU A 66 12.97 21.65 4.64
N GLU A 67 13.30 22.78 5.27
CA GLU A 67 14.32 22.85 6.33
C GLU A 67 13.96 22.04 7.58
N GLN A 68 12.70 22.10 8.02
CA GLN A 68 12.27 21.42 9.26
C GLN A 68 12.38 19.88 9.14
N PRO A 69 11.87 19.23 8.07
CA PRO A 69 12.12 17.80 7.84
C PRO A 69 13.60 17.45 7.65
N GLN A 70 14.41 18.32 7.01
CA GLN A 70 15.85 18.09 6.92
C GLN A 70 16.53 18.08 8.30
N GLU A 71 16.15 18.99 9.20
CA GLU A 71 16.68 19.03 10.55
C GLU A 71 16.34 17.75 11.32
N ARG A 72 15.10 17.28 11.21
CA ARG A 72 14.68 15.99 11.79
C ARG A 72 15.39 14.79 11.15
N ALA A 73 15.67 14.83 9.84
CA ALA A 73 16.46 13.80 9.18
C ALA A 73 17.91 13.77 9.69
N ARG A 74 18.51 14.93 10.00
CA ARG A 74 19.84 15.01 10.64
C ARG A 74 19.83 14.44 12.05
N GLU A 75 18.82 14.77 12.85
CA GLU A 75 18.66 14.20 14.20
C GLU A 75 18.51 12.67 14.16
N LEU A 76 17.69 12.16 13.24
CA LEU A 76 17.57 10.72 12.97
C LEU A 76 18.91 10.12 12.59
N ARG A 77 19.63 10.73 11.65
CA ARG A 77 20.95 10.27 11.22
C ARG A 77 21.92 10.17 12.40
N GLU A 78 21.99 11.20 13.25
CA GLU A 78 22.84 11.19 14.45
C GLU A 78 22.45 10.08 15.43
N ALA A 79 21.14 9.87 15.65
CA ALA A 79 20.67 8.76 16.47
C ALA A 79 21.10 7.39 15.89
N VAL A 80 20.95 7.19 14.57
CA VAL A 80 21.32 5.95 13.88
C VAL A 80 22.82 5.71 13.89
N LEU A 81 23.64 6.76 13.92
CA LEU A 81 25.09 6.62 14.06
C LEU A 81 25.48 5.96 15.40
N THR A 82 24.67 6.12 16.45
CA THR A 82 24.90 5.48 17.75
C THR A 82 24.47 4.00 17.79
N TRP A 83 23.62 3.56 16.87
CA TRP A 83 23.18 2.17 16.75
C TRP A 83 24.33 1.30 16.21
N ARG A 84 24.55 0.12 16.79
CA ARG A 84 25.52 -0.86 16.30
C ARG A 84 24.85 -1.96 15.50
N GLU A 85 25.55 -2.43 14.48
CA GLU A 85 25.03 -3.46 13.59
C GLU A 85 24.87 -4.80 14.34
N GLY A 86 23.71 -5.44 14.18
CA GLY A 86 23.34 -6.67 14.88
C GLY A 86 22.70 -6.48 16.26
N GLU A 87 22.60 -5.25 16.76
CA GLU A 87 21.83 -4.93 17.98
C GLU A 87 20.36 -4.60 17.65
N GLU A 88 19.49 -4.75 18.63
CA GLU A 88 18.11 -4.24 18.54
C GLU A 88 18.11 -2.73 18.27
N ILE A 89 17.09 -2.25 17.56
CA ILE A 89 16.95 -0.84 17.21
C ILE A 89 16.83 -0.03 18.52
N PRO A 90 17.75 0.91 18.80
CA PRO A 90 17.70 1.69 20.03
C PRO A 90 16.44 2.55 20.11
N GLN A 91 15.89 2.75 21.31
CA GLN A 91 14.73 3.63 21.52
C GLN A 91 14.94 5.04 20.96
N ALA A 92 16.17 5.56 21.03
CA ALA A 92 16.52 6.86 20.47
C ALA A 92 16.35 6.92 18.95
N VAL A 93 16.65 5.82 18.23
CA VAL A 93 16.44 5.73 16.78
C VAL A 93 14.95 5.69 16.47
N TYR A 94 14.16 4.94 17.25
CA TYR A 94 12.71 4.88 17.09
C TYR A 94 12.06 6.26 17.29
N GLU A 95 12.39 6.96 18.37
CA GLU A 95 11.83 8.28 18.65
C GLU A 95 12.26 9.30 17.60
N ALA A 96 13.52 9.29 17.17
CA ALA A 96 13.98 10.19 16.11
C ALA A 96 13.28 9.91 14.77
N THR A 97 13.04 8.64 14.44
CA THR A 97 12.26 8.23 13.27
C THR A 97 10.82 8.75 13.36
N ARG A 98 10.19 8.62 14.54
CA ARG A 98 8.84 9.13 14.81
C ARG A 98 8.75 10.64 14.63
N GLN A 99 9.66 11.40 15.23
CA GLN A 99 9.71 12.86 15.09
C GLN A 99 9.93 13.28 13.64
N PHE A 100 10.76 12.55 12.89
CA PHE A 100 10.94 12.76 11.47
C PHE A 100 9.65 12.53 10.67
N VAL A 101 8.98 11.39 10.85
CA VAL A 101 7.72 11.07 10.16
C VAL A 101 6.61 12.09 10.47
N LEU A 102 6.49 12.51 11.74
CA LEU A 102 5.56 13.59 12.12
C LEU A 102 5.88 14.92 11.43
N SER A 103 7.16 15.23 11.23
CA SER A 103 7.56 16.47 10.53
C SER A 103 7.19 16.48 9.04
N LEU A 104 6.97 15.30 8.45
CA LEU A 104 6.44 15.16 7.08
C LEU A 104 4.91 15.35 7.02
N GLY A 105 4.26 15.61 8.15
CA GLY A 105 2.81 15.80 8.24
C GLY A 105 2.02 14.50 8.39
N VAL A 106 2.70 13.35 8.54
CA VAL A 106 2.05 12.08 8.86
C VAL A 106 1.47 12.18 10.25
N ARG A 107 0.19 11.84 10.41
CA ARG A 107 -0.48 11.85 11.71
C ARG A 107 -0.16 10.58 12.49
N GLU A 108 -0.09 10.73 13.80
CA GLU A 108 -0.03 9.59 14.70
C GLU A 108 -1.34 8.77 14.62
N PRO A 109 -1.26 7.43 14.54
CA PRO A 109 -2.42 6.55 14.59
C PRO A 109 -3.25 6.77 15.87
N THR A 110 -4.56 6.54 15.81
CA THR A 110 -5.47 6.80 16.95
C THR A 110 -5.14 5.92 18.17
N GLY A 111 -4.54 4.76 17.96
CA GLY A 111 -4.06 3.87 19.01
C GLY A 111 -2.63 4.17 19.49
N GLY A 112 -1.93 5.14 18.91
CA GLY A 112 -0.48 5.30 19.10
C GLY A 112 0.33 4.34 18.22
N TRP A 113 1.58 4.71 17.95
CA TRP A 113 2.50 3.97 17.10
C TRP A 113 2.86 2.58 17.65
N GLU A 114 2.84 2.44 18.98
CA GLU A 114 3.04 1.18 19.69
C GLU A 114 1.90 0.17 19.46
N ASN A 115 0.70 0.65 19.13
CA ASN A 115 -0.49 -0.18 18.86
C ASN A 115 -0.88 -0.18 17.38
N ASP A 116 -0.07 0.43 16.51
CA ASP A 116 -0.28 0.41 15.06
C ASP A 116 0.06 -0.98 14.51
N ASP A 117 -0.95 -1.74 14.15
CA ASP A 117 -0.85 -3.04 13.49
C ASP A 117 -0.49 -2.94 12.00
N GLY A 118 -0.34 -1.71 11.49
CA GLY A 118 -0.01 -1.43 10.11
C GLY A 118 -1.20 -1.30 9.18
N TYR A 119 -2.45 -1.42 9.66
CA TYR A 119 -3.65 -1.17 8.85
C TYR A 119 -4.06 0.30 8.85
N GLN A 120 -3.77 1.06 9.91
CA GLN A 120 -4.23 2.46 10.02
C GLN A 120 -3.47 3.43 9.10
N ALA A 121 -2.18 3.20 8.85
CA ALA A 121 -1.39 4.04 7.94
C ALA A 121 -1.83 3.93 6.46
N ARG A 122 -2.39 2.78 6.04
CA ARG A 122 -2.85 2.55 4.65
C ARG A 122 -4.16 3.28 4.31
N ALA A 123 -4.90 3.77 5.30
CA ALA A 123 -6.13 4.53 5.06
C ALA A 123 -5.87 5.96 4.59
N ILE A 124 -4.67 6.52 4.84
CA ILE A 124 -4.32 7.92 4.54
C ILE A 124 -3.83 8.09 3.09
N ASP A 125 -3.28 7.03 2.47
CA ASP A 125 -2.76 7.04 1.10
C ASP A 125 -3.86 7.05 0.00
N ARG A 126 -5.15 7.03 0.39
CA ARG A 126 -6.28 6.92 -0.55
C ARG A 126 -6.62 8.22 -1.28
N ASP A 127 -6.12 9.37 -0.83
CA ASP A 127 -6.54 10.70 -1.31
C ASP A 127 -5.52 11.42 -2.22
N THR A 128 -4.39 10.82 -2.59
CA THR A 128 -3.30 11.56 -3.28
C THR A 128 -2.78 10.96 -4.59
N ASP A 129 -3.55 10.12 -5.30
CA ASP A 129 -3.04 9.49 -6.54
C ASP A 129 -3.95 9.69 -7.76
N ASP A 130 -4.03 10.95 -8.21
CA ASP A 130 -4.43 11.34 -9.57
C ASP A 130 -3.17 11.84 -10.32
N ALA A 131 -2.28 10.94 -10.74
CA ALA A 131 -1.25 11.26 -11.73
C ALA A 131 -0.82 10.04 -12.56
N GLU A 132 -1.13 10.09 -13.86
CA GLU A 132 -0.79 9.09 -14.87
C GLU A 132 0.73 9.09 -15.18
N PRO A 133 1.43 7.94 -15.20
CA PRO A 133 2.86 7.87 -15.51
C PRO A 133 3.14 7.60 -17.00
N PRO A 134 4.21 8.18 -17.60
CA PRO A 134 4.57 7.93 -19.00
C PRO A 134 5.49 6.71 -19.21
N GLU A 135 5.45 6.21 -20.45
CA GLU A 135 6.00 4.95 -20.96
C GLU A 135 7.54 4.81 -21.04
N ALA A 136 7.94 3.54 -21.16
CA ALA A 136 9.22 2.91 -20.91
C ALA A 136 10.30 2.97 -22.01
N ALA A 137 11.55 2.61 -21.64
CA ALA A 137 12.55 1.77 -22.37
C ALA A 137 13.95 1.94 -21.71
N ALA A 138 14.88 0.99 -21.55
CA ALA A 138 15.06 -0.38 -22.05
C ALA A 138 16.11 -1.17 -21.19
N ALA A 139 15.97 -2.50 -21.22
CA ALA A 139 16.98 -3.57 -21.25
C ALA A 139 18.12 -3.70 -20.19
N GLY A 140 18.01 -4.75 -19.37
CA GLY A 140 19.11 -5.71 -19.13
C GLY A 140 19.94 -5.58 -17.85
N VAL A 141 19.36 -5.82 -16.66
CA VAL A 141 20.06 -6.03 -15.37
C VAL A 141 19.25 -7.06 -14.54
N PRO A 142 19.84 -7.92 -13.69
CA PRO A 142 19.08 -8.90 -12.89
C PRO A 142 18.00 -8.18 -12.10
N GLY A 143 16.76 -8.70 -12.14
CA GLY A 143 15.56 -8.03 -11.60
C GLY A 143 15.84 -7.32 -10.30
N SER A 144 15.71 -5.99 -10.31
CA SER A 144 15.99 -5.14 -9.16
C SER A 144 15.11 -5.60 -8.00
N TYR A 145 15.64 -5.57 -6.77
CA TYR A 145 14.85 -5.80 -5.55
C TYR A 145 13.57 -4.93 -5.51
N SER A 146 13.61 -3.75 -6.16
CA SER A 146 12.45 -2.88 -6.39
C SER A 146 11.34 -3.56 -7.20
N ASP A 147 11.66 -4.39 -8.20
CA ASP A 147 10.67 -5.08 -9.04
C ASP A 147 10.01 -6.24 -8.29
N ALA A 148 10.78 -6.96 -7.47
CA ALA A 148 10.25 -8.01 -6.60
C ALA A 148 9.32 -7.42 -5.53
N SER A 149 9.72 -6.33 -4.88
CA SER A 149 8.89 -5.62 -3.91
C SER A 149 7.64 -5.03 -4.56
N LYS A 150 7.73 -4.42 -5.75
CA LYS A 150 6.57 -3.93 -6.52
C LYS A 150 5.62 -5.07 -6.89
N ARG A 151 6.15 -6.22 -7.31
CA ARG A 151 5.35 -7.42 -7.62
C ARG A 151 4.65 -7.94 -6.36
N ALA A 152 5.35 -8.00 -5.23
CA ALA A 152 4.78 -8.42 -3.96
C ALA A 152 3.69 -7.46 -3.47
N ALA A 153 3.89 -6.14 -3.60
CA ALA A 153 2.90 -5.13 -3.24
C ALA A 153 1.64 -5.25 -4.10
N ARG A 154 1.78 -5.40 -5.43
CA ARG A 154 0.65 -5.63 -6.34
C ARG A 154 -0.10 -6.91 -6.01
N LEU A 155 0.61 -7.98 -5.70
CA LEU A 155 0.02 -9.25 -5.29
C LEU A 155 -0.78 -9.07 -3.99
N ALA A 156 -0.19 -8.44 -2.98
CA ALA A 156 -0.85 -8.19 -1.70
C ALA A 156 -2.08 -7.30 -1.86
N GLN A 157 -2.02 -6.27 -2.70
CA GLN A 157 -3.14 -5.39 -3.00
C GLN A 157 -4.28 -6.15 -3.69
N ALA A 158 -3.96 -6.96 -4.70
CA ALA A 158 -4.95 -7.76 -5.42
C ALA A 158 -5.62 -8.80 -4.50
N VAL A 159 -4.84 -9.47 -3.64
CA VAL A 159 -5.36 -10.40 -2.62
C VAL A 159 -6.26 -9.68 -1.63
N ALA A 160 -5.81 -8.56 -1.06
CA ALA A 160 -6.59 -7.80 -0.09
C ALA A 160 -7.91 -7.27 -0.69
N GLY A 161 -7.86 -6.75 -1.92
CA GLY A 161 -9.04 -6.28 -2.64
C GLY A 161 -10.06 -7.40 -2.86
N ALA A 162 -9.62 -8.55 -3.34
CA ALA A 162 -10.48 -9.71 -3.56
C ALA A 162 -11.04 -10.30 -2.26
N VAL A 163 -10.23 -10.36 -1.18
CA VAL A 163 -10.69 -10.82 0.14
C VAL A 163 -11.77 -9.88 0.70
N ASN A 164 -11.55 -8.57 0.65
CA ASN A 164 -12.53 -7.60 1.14
C ASN A 164 -13.83 -7.69 0.34
N LEU A 165 -13.75 -7.75 -0.99
CA LEU A 165 -14.90 -7.92 -1.86
C LEU A 165 -15.66 -9.22 -1.53
N ALA A 166 -14.95 -10.35 -1.47
CA ALA A 166 -15.55 -11.65 -1.18
C ALA A 166 -16.15 -11.67 0.23
N GLY A 167 -15.53 -11.03 1.21
CA GLY A 167 -16.06 -10.93 2.58
C GLY A 167 -17.42 -10.24 2.64
N VAL A 168 -17.59 -9.12 1.92
CA VAL A 168 -18.88 -8.42 1.87
C VAL A 168 -19.92 -9.24 1.11
N LEU A 169 -19.56 -9.86 -0.03
CA LEU A 169 -20.47 -10.69 -0.81
C LEU A 169 -20.87 -12.00 -0.13
N ALA A 170 -19.99 -12.56 0.70
CA ALA A 170 -20.25 -13.74 1.50
C ALA A 170 -21.31 -13.50 2.57
N SER A 171 -21.52 -12.24 2.98
CA SER A 171 -22.53 -11.82 3.96
C SER A 171 -23.58 -10.90 3.32
N PRO A 172 -24.67 -11.46 2.74
CA PRO A 172 -25.74 -10.66 2.12
C PRO A 172 -26.30 -9.56 3.03
N ARG A 173 -26.35 -9.80 4.34
CA ARG A 173 -26.83 -8.81 5.33
C ARG A 173 -25.87 -7.63 5.46
N SER A 174 -24.57 -7.86 5.36
CA SER A 174 -23.57 -6.80 5.38
C SER A 174 -23.62 -5.98 4.10
N TRP A 175 -23.80 -6.64 2.95
CA TRP A 175 -23.99 -5.98 1.66
C TRP A 175 -25.26 -5.12 1.61
N ALA A 176 -26.37 -5.61 2.16
CA ALA A 176 -27.64 -4.89 2.19
C ALA A 176 -27.61 -3.60 3.02
N LYS A 177 -26.64 -3.45 3.94
CA LYS A 177 -26.43 -2.23 4.74
C LYS A 177 -25.65 -1.14 4.01
N ALA A 178 -25.08 -1.44 2.83
CA ALA A 178 -24.31 -0.45 2.08
C ALA A 178 -25.21 0.72 1.63
N THR A 179 -24.70 1.94 1.73
CA THR A 179 -25.41 3.15 1.26
C THR A 179 -25.38 3.29 -0.26
N SER A 180 -24.43 2.65 -0.92
CA SER A 180 -24.32 2.55 -2.37
C SER A 180 -23.67 1.21 -2.77
N TRP A 181 -24.00 0.73 -3.98
CA TRP A 181 -23.42 -0.49 -4.53
C TRP A 181 -22.42 -0.15 -5.65
N PRO A 182 -21.25 -0.82 -5.68
CA PRO A 182 -20.32 -0.68 -6.79
C PRO A 182 -20.94 -1.17 -8.10
N SER A 183 -20.45 -0.65 -9.22
CA SER A 183 -20.84 -1.17 -10.53
C SER A 183 -20.35 -2.59 -10.73
N ARG A 184 -21.04 -3.35 -11.61
CA ARG A 184 -20.61 -4.69 -12.02
C ARG A 184 -19.15 -4.71 -12.46
N GLU A 185 -18.76 -3.73 -13.27
CA GLU A 185 -17.43 -3.62 -13.84
C GLU A 185 -16.37 -3.51 -12.74
N HIS A 186 -16.66 -2.74 -11.69
CA HIS A 186 -15.75 -2.59 -10.54
C HIS A 186 -15.61 -3.88 -9.74
N LEU A 187 -16.70 -4.63 -9.53
CA LEU A 187 -16.64 -5.92 -8.83
C LEU A 187 -15.83 -6.95 -9.63
N VAL A 188 -16.05 -7.01 -10.94
CA VAL A 188 -15.30 -7.91 -11.84
C VAL A 188 -13.82 -7.54 -11.87
N GLU A 189 -13.50 -6.25 -11.89
CA GLU A 189 -12.12 -5.75 -11.94
C GLU A 189 -11.29 -6.27 -10.76
N HIS A 190 -11.80 -6.26 -9.53
CA HIS A 190 -11.06 -6.77 -8.38
C HIS A 190 -10.73 -8.26 -8.48
N VAL A 191 -11.64 -9.07 -9.05
CA VAL A 191 -11.37 -10.49 -9.27
C VAL A 191 -10.39 -10.69 -10.43
N ASP A 192 -10.48 -9.89 -11.50
CA ASP A 192 -9.54 -9.92 -12.61
C ASP A 192 -8.12 -9.46 -12.19
N GLN A 193 -8.01 -8.50 -11.28
CA GLN A 193 -6.75 -8.09 -10.64
C GLN A 193 -6.12 -9.25 -9.84
N LEU A 194 -6.91 -9.98 -9.05
CA LEU A 194 -6.43 -11.18 -8.36
C LEU A 194 -5.93 -12.25 -9.35
N LEU A 195 -6.74 -12.57 -10.36
CA LEU A 195 -6.40 -13.61 -11.35
C LEU A 195 -5.12 -13.24 -12.12
N SER A 196 -4.99 -11.97 -12.53
CA SER A 196 -3.82 -11.51 -13.29
C SER A 196 -2.55 -11.39 -12.46
N ALA A 197 -2.64 -11.08 -11.16
CA ALA A 197 -1.48 -10.88 -10.29
C ALA A 197 -0.61 -12.14 -10.15
N PHE A 198 -1.21 -13.33 -10.24
CA PHE A 198 -0.50 -14.61 -10.16
C PHE A 198 0.06 -15.09 -11.52
N GLY A 199 -0.35 -14.49 -12.63
CA GLY A 199 0.17 -14.80 -13.96
C GLY A 199 0.19 -16.31 -14.26
N THR A 200 1.38 -16.84 -14.59
CA THR A 200 1.56 -18.27 -14.93
C THR A 200 1.44 -19.21 -13.73
N GLU A 201 1.51 -18.68 -12.50
CA GLU A 201 1.40 -19.47 -11.26
C GLU A 201 -0.06 -19.62 -10.81
N LEU A 202 -1.01 -18.96 -11.49
CA LEU A 202 -2.42 -18.96 -11.12
C LEU A 202 -3.02 -20.36 -11.02
N ASP A 203 -2.77 -21.23 -12.01
CA ASP A 203 -3.37 -22.58 -12.04
C ASP A 203 -2.81 -23.51 -10.93
N GLN A 204 -1.75 -23.11 -10.24
CA GLN A 204 -1.23 -23.83 -9.07
C GLN A 204 -1.92 -23.40 -7.77
N GLN A 205 -2.73 -22.34 -7.82
CA GLN A 205 -3.41 -21.80 -6.65
C GLN A 205 -4.77 -22.46 -6.43
N ASN A 206 -5.03 -22.91 -5.20
CA ASN A 206 -6.29 -23.55 -4.84
C ASN A 206 -7.51 -22.61 -5.02
N PHE A 207 -7.30 -21.30 -4.93
CA PHE A 207 -8.36 -20.29 -5.10
C PHE A 207 -8.69 -19.99 -6.56
N ALA A 208 -7.92 -20.47 -7.55
CA ALA A 208 -8.09 -20.06 -8.95
C ALA A 208 -9.44 -20.47 -9.54
N ALA A 209 -9.91 -21.70 -9.28
CA ALA A 209 -11.22 -22.15 -9.74
C ALA A 209 -12.38 -21.39 -9.06
N PRO A 210 -12.42 -21.24 -7.72
CA PRO A 210 -13.38 -20.39 -7.03
C PRO A 210 -13.40 -18.93 -7.55
N ALA A 211 -12.22 -18.32 -7.75
CA ALA A 211 -12.12 -16.96 -8.25
C ALA A 211 -12.72 -16.80 -9.66
N ARG A 212 -12.44 -17.75 -10.58
CA ARG A 212 -13.05 -17.74 -11.93
C ARG A 212 -14.57 -17.93 -11.89
N ARG A 213 -15.07 -18.79 -11.00
CA ARG A 213 -16.51 -18.99 -10.80
C ARG A 213 -17.16 -17.69 -10.32
N LEU A 214 -16.60 -17.06 -9.29
CA LEU A 214 -17.11 -15.79 -8.76
C LEU A 214 -17.10 -14.70 -9.86
N ARG A 215 -16.00 -14.57 -10.60
CA ARG A 215 -15.88 -13.63 -11.72
C ARG A 215 -16.96 -13.82 -12.79
N ALA A 216 -17.28 -15.07 -13.14
CA ALA A 216 -18.32 -15.38 -14.12
C ALA A 216 -19.71 -14.99 -13.62
N LEU A 217 -20.01 -15.25 -12.34
CA LEU A 217 -21.28 -14.87 -11.72
C LEU A 217 -21.43 -13.36 -11.61
N LEU A 218 -20.38 -12.65 -11.17
CA LEU A 218 -20.35 -11.20 -11.12
C LEU A 218 -20.56 -10.58 -12.51
N SER A 219 -20.00 -11.18 -13.56
CA SER A 219 -20.17 -10.70 -14.94
C SER A 219 -21.61 -10.80 -15.46
N ALA A 220 -22.43 -11.68 -14.87
CA ALA A 220 -23.83 -11.91 -15.25
C ALA A 220 -24.84 -11.18 -14.35
N TRP A 221 -24.39 -10.65 -13.21
CA TRP A 221 -25.23 -10.02 -12.20
C TRP A 221 -25.15 -8.50 -12.28
N GLU A 222 -26.29 -7.83 -12.11
CA GLU A 222 -26.35 -6.37 -11.94
C GLU A 222 -26.44 -6.06 -10.44
N PRO A 223 -25.43 -5.38 -9.86
CA PRO A 223 -25.39 -5.12 -8.42
C PRO A 223 -26.58 -4.30 -7.90
N GLY A 224 -27.15 -4.76 -6.80
CA GLY A 224 -28.25 -4.12 -6.09
C GLY A 224 -28.30 -4.57 -4.63
N PRO A 225 -29.36 -4.25 -3.87
CA PRO A 225 -29.43 -4.53 -2.43
C PRO A 225 -29.37 -6.02 -2.08
N GLU A 226 -29.73 -6.89 -3.02
CA GLU A 226 -29.76 -8.33 -2.84
C GLU A 226 -28.57 -8.97 -3.56
N VAL A 227 -27.79 -9.77 -2.83
CA VAL A 227 -26.75 -10.62 -3.40
C VAL A 227 -27.37 -11.98 -3.74
N PRO A 228 -27.28 -12.44 -4.99
CA PRO A 228 -27.71 -13.78 -5.37
C PRO A 228 -26.99 -14.86 -4.55
N ALA A 229 -27.71 -15.93 -4.18
CA ALA A 229 -27.17 -16.98 -3.31
C ALA A 229 -25.92 -17.67 -3.90
N ASP A 230 -25.92 -17.87 -5.22
CA ASP A 230 -24.78 -18.43 -5.95
C ASP A 230 -23.54 -17.53 -5.93
N VAL A 231 -23.72 -16.20 -5.97
CA VAL A 231 -22.65 -15.21 -5.77
C VAL A 231 -22.09 -15.31 -4.35
N SER A 232 -22.95 -15.35 -3.33
CA SER A 232 -22.51 -15.49 -1.93
C SER A 232 -21.80 -16.81 -1.66
N GLU A 233 -22.30 -17.92 -2.18
CA GLU A 233 -21.62 -19.22 -2.09
C GLU A 233 -20.25 -19.20 -2.78
N ALA A 234 -20.16 -18.65 -4.00
CA ALA A 234 -18.88 -18.54 -4.70
C ALA A 234 -17.87 -17.64 -3.97
N ALA A 235 -18.35 -16.58 -3.29
CA ALA A 235 -17.52 -15.73 -2.46
C ALA A 235 -17.00 -16.48 -1.21
N ARG A 236 -17.85 -17.27 -0.55
CA ARG A 236 -17.46 -18.13 0.59
C ARG A 236 -16.45 -19.20 0.17
N ASP A 237 -16.66 -19.84 -0.98
CA ASP A 237 -15.71 -20.80 -1.55
C ASP A 237 -14.33 -20.17 -1.82
N LEU A 238 -14.32 -18.94 -2.34
CA LEU A 238 -13.09 -18.19 -2.57
C LEU A 238 -12.35 -17.89 -1.25
N LEU A 239 -13.07 -17.41 -0.23
CA LEU A 239 -12.49 -17.14 1.11
C LEU A 239 -11.92 -18.42 1.74
N ALA A 240 -12.66 -19.52 1.70
CA ALA A 240 -12.21 -20.81 2.20
C ALA A 240 -10.95 -21.29 1.48
N ALA A 241 -10.89 -21.14 0.14
CA ALA A 241 -9.71 -21.49 -0.65
C ALA A 241 -8.48 -20.60 -0.38
N LEU A 242 -8.70 -19.39 0.14
CA LEU A 242 -7.67 -18.47 0.63
C LEU A 242 -7.31 -18.72 2.12
N GLY A 243 -7.92 -19.72 2.76
CA GLY A 243 -7.67 -20.07 4.16
C GLY A 243 -8.40 -19.20 5.18
N ILE A 244 -9.41 -18.46 4.76
CA ILE A 244 -10.26 -17.65 5.65
C ILE A 244 -11.44 -18.52 6.09
N GLU A 245 -11.43 -18.87 7.37
CA GLU A 245 -12.48 -19.68 7.98
C GLU A 245 -13.79 -18.89 8.15
N GLU A 246 -14.89 -19.62 8.19
CA GLU A 246 -16.20 -19.05 8.47
C GLU A 246 -16.22 -18.45 9.89
N PRO A 247 -16.75 -17.22 10.07
CA PRO A 247 -16.80 -16.59 11.39
C PRO A 247 -17.72 -17.36 12.35
N PRO A 248 -17.51 -17.25 13.68
CA PRO A 248 -18.42 -17.81 14.66
C PRO A 248 -19.87 -17.33 14.45
N GLY A 249 -20.80 -18.26 14.26
CA GLY A 249 -22.20 -17.96 13.94
C GLY A 249 -22.54 -17.94 12.45
N GLY A 250 -21.53 -18.06 11.59
CA GLY A 250 -21.67 -18.13 10.14
C GLY A 250 -21.69 -16.76 9.46
N TRP A 251 -21.48 -16.78 8.14
CA TRP A 251 -21.45 -15.54 7.32
C TRP A 251 -22.76 -14.73 7.38
N ASP A 252 -23.88 -15.41 7.67
CA ASP A 252 -25.21 -14.81 7.77
C ASP A 252 -25.50 -14.18 9.15
N ALA A 253 -24.71 -14.51 10.17
CA ALA A 253 -24.80 -13.91 11.51
C ALA A 253 -23.84 -12.73 11.69
N LEU A 254 -22.94 -12.48 10.74
CA LEU A 254 -22.00 -11.37 10.78
C LEU A 254 -22.78 -10.04 10.71
N GLU A 255 -22.99 -9.41 11.86
CA GLU A 255 -23.43 -8.02 11.92
C GLU A 255 -22.23 -7.14 11.56
N GLY A 256 -22.36 -6.38 10.47
CA GLY A 256 -21.35 -5.36 10.11
C GLY A 256 -21.05 -4.41 11.28
N PRO A 257 -19.95 -3.61 11.19
CA PRO A 257 -19.49 -2.76 12.28
C PRO A 257 -20.64 -1.94 12.88
N PRO A 258 -20.69 -1.75 14.22
CA PRO A 258 -21.77 -0.99 14.84
C PRO A 258 -21.87 0.38 14.18
N GLU A 259 -23.09 0.76 13.77
CA GLU A 259 -23.36 2.10 13.26
C GLU A 259 -22.88 3.11 14.31
N GLY A 260 -21.88 3.91 13.95
CA GLY A 260 -21.38 4.97 14.81
C GLY A 260 -22.52 5.92 15.20
N PRO A 261 -22.46 6.57 16.37
CA PRO A 261 -23.55 7.41 16.84
C PRO A 261 -23.90 8.46 15.80
N SER A 262 -25.15 8.45 15.33
CA SER A 262 -25.72 9.48 14.48
C SER A 262 -25.55 10.83 15.17
N ASN A 263 -24.69 11.68 14.62
CA ASN A 263 -24.61 13.08 15.01
C ASN A 263 -25.81 13.84 14.41
N ASP A 264 -27.01 13.52 14.90
CA ASP A 264 -28.16 14.44 14.81
C ASP A 264 -27.97 15.48 15.92
N SER A 265 -27.31 16.58 15.57
CA SER A 265 -27.33 17.81 16.38
C SER A 265 -28.39 18.72 15.77
N GLY A 266 -29.55 18.77 16.41
CA GLY A 266 -30.58 19.79 16.19
C GLY A 266 -30.23 21.15 16.80
#